data_AF-A0A258EIT9-F1
#
_entry.id   AF-A0A258EIT9-F1
#
_cell.length_a   1.000
_cell.length_b   1.000
_cell.length_c   1.000
_cell.angle_alpha   90.00
_cell.angle_beta   90.00
_cell.angle_gamma   90.00
#
_symmetry.space_group_name_H-M   'P 1'
#
loop_
_entity.id
_entity.type
_entity.pdbx_description
1 polymer ?
#
loop_
_entity_poly.entity_id
_entity_poly.type
_entity_poly.pdbx_seq_one_letter_code
_entity_poly.pdbx_strand_id
1 'polypeptide(L)'
;MWLKNWLERPLLAVNASAEKVDLLPEEQVQPSDPAKRTESLKMLGEKLKGQSTETDEKPARPKRKKPKDDLIETIKRKEKKEIIDQKKQEQIDLIKAFSKKEIKKATIKEIEANQNTENLAESSTKLNDNLISETFAKILIRQGKKDMAKEIYEKLSLKFPDKRAYFADLIEKLTE
;
A
#
# COMPACT_ATOMS: atom_id res chain seq x y z
N MET A 1 9.71 -29.65 -1.67
CA MET A 1 8.56 -30.52 -2.02
C MET A 1 7.20 -29.82 -1.87
N TRP A 2 7.12 -28.49 -1.94
CA TRP A 2 5.84 -27.78 -1.91
C TRP A 2 5.29 -27.52 -3.33
N LEU A 3 6.19 -27.16 -4.25
CA LEU A 3 5.85 -26.83 -5.63
C LEU A 3 5.29 -28.01 -6.43
N LYS A 4 5.78 -29.24 -6.18
CA LYS A 4 5.31 -30.45 -6.87
C LYS A 4 3.86 -30.79 -6.49
N ASN A 5 3.51 -30.62 -5.22
CA ASN A 5 2.15 -30.83 -4.71
C ASN A 5 1.16 -29.73 -5.15
N TRP A 6 1.65 -28.52 -5.44
CA TRP A 6 0.85 -27.45 -6.03
C TRP A 6 0.55 -27.71 -7.52
N LEU A 7 1.54 -28.26 -8.24
CA LEU A 7 1.44 -28.53 -9.68
C LEU A 7 0.62 -29.78 -10.02
N GLU A 8 0.62 -30.79 -9.14
CA GLU A 8 -0.07 -32.08 -9.34
C GLU A 8 -1.50 -32.09 -8.80
N ARG A 9 -2.03 -30.97 -8.30
CA ARG A 9 -3.39 -30.93 -7.76
C ARG A 9 -4.40 -31.08 -8.91
N PRO A 10 -5.17 -32.19 -8.99
CA PRO A 10 -6.12 -32.38 -10.07
C PRO A 10 -7.24 -31.35 -9.95
N LEU A 11 -7.56 -30.70 -11.07
CA LEU A 11 -8.66 -29.76 -11.16
C LEU A 11 -9.96 -30.54 -10.98
N LEU A 12 -10.60 -30.40 -9.81
CA LEU A 12 -11.94 -30.92 -9.59
C LEU A 12 -12.84 -30.40 -10.70
N ALA A 13 -13.49 -31.33 -11.40
CA ALA A 13 -14.51 -31.03 -12.38
C ALA A 13 -15.55 -30.10 -11.75
N VAL A 14 -15.71 -28.92 -12.34
CA VAL A 14 -16.78 -27.99 -11.99
C VAL A 14 -18.09 -28.67 -12.38
N ASN A 15 -18.71 -29.34 -11.42
CA ASN A 15 -20.11 -29.68 -11.51
C ASN A 15 -20.88 -28.35 -11.59
N ALA A 16 -21.69 -28.26 -12.64
CA ALA A 16 -22.65 -27.19 -12.83
C ALA A 16 -23.63 -27.17 -11.65
N SER A 17 -23.34 -26.32 -10.68
CA SER A 17 -24.29 -25.84 -9.67
C SER A 17 -23.92 -24.40 -9.39
N ALA A 18 -24.79 -23.51 -9.83
CA ALA A 18 -24.70 -22.09 -9.60
C ALA A 18 -24.83 -21.80 -8.10
N GLU A 19 -23.70 -21.75 -7.40
CA GLU A 19 -23.60 -21.08 -6.12
C GLU A 19 -22.52 -20.01 -6.25
N LYS A 20 -22.97 -18.75 -6.25
CA LYS A 20 -22.10 -17.58 -6.15
C LYS A 20 -21.42 -17.63 -4.78
N VAL A 21 -20.14 -17.97 -4.76
CA VAL A 21 -19.31 -17.80 -3.57
C VAL A 21 -18.48 -16.55 -3.80
N ASP A 22 -19.10 -15.40 -3.56
CA ASP A 22 -18.41 -14.11 -3.52
C ASP A 22 -17.46 -14.11 -2.31
N LEU A 23 -16.15 -14.11 -2.59
CA LEU A 23 -15.07 -14.17 -1.58
C LEU A 23 -14.62 -12.79 -1.07
N LEU A 24 -15.44 -11.76 -1.24
CA LEU A 24 -15.28 -10.47 -0.55
C LEU A 24 -16.33 -10.41 0.57
N PRO A 25 -16.01 -9.92 1.78
CA PRO A 25 -17.03 -9.38 2.64
C PRO A 25 -17.69 -8.25 1.85
N GLU A 26 -18.85 -8.53 1.28
CA GLU A 26 -19.74 -7.51 0.76
C GLU A 26 -20.19 -6.73 1.99
N GLU A 27 -19.43 -5.68 2.32
CA GLU A 27 -19.84 -4.70 3.31
C GLU A 27 -21.11 -4.10 2.74
N GLN A 28 -22.25 -4.64 3.19
CA GLN A 28 -23.55 -4.10 2.84
C GLN A 28 -23.54 -2.64 3.28
N VAL A 29 -23.25 -1.73 2.34
CA VAL A 29 -23.51 -0.32 2.50
C VAL A 29 -25.02 -0.17 2.41
N GLN A 30 -25.69 -0.62 3.47
CA GLN A 30 -27.05 -0.19 3.72
C GLN A 30 -26.98 1.33 3.90
N PRO A 31 -27.82 2.13 3.22
CA PRO A 31 -27.90 3.55 3.46
C PRO A 31 -28.35 3.74 4.91
N SER A 32 -27.37 3.83 5.82
CA SER A 32 -27.65 4.03 7.23
C SER A 32 -28.16 5.46 7.36
N ASP A 33 -29.46 5.62 7.63
CA ASP A 33 -30.03 6.92 7.96
C ASP A 33 -29.10 7.62 8.96
N PRO A 34 -28.68 8.88 8.69
CA PRO A 34 -27.72 9.58 9.54
C PRO A 34 -28.20 9.64 11.00
N ALA A 35 -29.52 9.62 11.21
CA ALA A 35 -30.18 9.55 12.51
C ALA A 35 -29.81 8.29 13.33
N LYS A 36 -29.79 7.10 12.69
CA LYS A 36 -29.46 5.82 13.36
C LYS A 36 -27.99 5.77 13.76
N ARG A 37 -27.12 6.41 12.95
CA ARG A 37 -25.69 6.55 13.24
C ARG A 37 -25.41 7.53 14.38
N THR A 38 -26.16 8.63 14.46
CA THR A 38 -26.06 9.55 15.60
C THR A 38 -26.54 8.92 16.90
N GLU A 39 -27.58 8.09 16.83
CA GLU A 39 -28.14 7.40 17.99
C GLU A 39 -27.16 6.38 18.58
N SER A 40 -26.51 5.57 17.72
CA SER A 40 -25.48 4.61 18.18
C SER A 40 -24.27 5.29 18.81
N LEU A 41 -23.85 6.46 18.31
CA LEU A 41 -22.77 7.26 18.92
C LEU A 41 -23.17 7.86 20.28
N LYS A 42 -24.42 8.31 20.42
CA LYS A 42 -24.94 8.83 21.69
C LYS A 42 -24.99 7.73 22.75
N MET A 43 -25.50 6.55 22.38
CA MET A 43 -25.54 5.38 23.26
C MET A 43 -24.13 4.92 23.67
N LEU A 44 -23.15 5.01 22.76
CA LEU A 44 -21.75 4.73 23.09
C LEU A 44 -21.18 5.74 24.10
N GLY A 45 -21.49 7.03 23.93
CA GLY A 45 -21.08 8.09 24.85
C GLY A 45 -21.67 7.93 26.25
N GLU A 46 -22.95 7.57 26.34
CA GLU A 46 -23.61 7.28 27.62
C GLU A 46 -23.03 6.03 28.29
N LYS A 47 -22.72 4.98 27.52
CA LYS A 47 -22.13 3.74 28.02
C LYS A 47 -20.69 3.90 28.51
N LEU A 48 -19.95 4.87 27.96
CA LEU A 48 -18.62 5.25 28.43
C LEU A 48 -18.65 6.22 29.61
N LYS A 49 -19.80 6.82 29.93
CA LYS A 49 -19.96 7.72 31.07
C LYS A 49 -20.21 6.94 32.36
N GLY A 50 -19.22 6.16 32.75
CA GLY A 50 -19.15 5.49 34.05
C GLY A 50 -18.12 6.16 34.96
N GLN A 51 -18.63 6.72 36.07
CA GLN A 51 -17.93 7.15 37.30
C GLN A 51 -17.10 8.44 37.27
N SER A 52 -17.79 9.58 37.39
CA SER A 52 -17.33 10.65 38.28
C SER A 52 -18.43 10.90 39.31
N THR A 53 -18.20 10.44 40.54
CA THR A 53 -19.07 10.62 41.70
C THR A 53 -19.30 12.11 42.01
N GLU A 54 -20.54 12.42 42.34
CA GLU A 54 -21.08 13.70 42.79
C GLU A 54 -20.46 14.15 44.13
N THR A 55 -20.28 15.46 44.31
CA THR A 55 -20.62 16.19 45.55
C THR A 55 -20.62 17.70 45.31
N ASP A 56 -21.75 18.31 45.64
CA ASP A 56 -21.99 19.73 45.87
C ASP A 56 -21.14 20.32 47.01
N GLU A 57 -20.96 21.64 46.92
CA GLU A 57 -20.72 22.63 47.97
C GLU A 57 -19.42 22.68 48.82
N LYS A 58 -19.12 23.90 49.23
CA LYS A 58 -17.82 24.49 49.57
C LYS A 58 -17.71 24.75 51.08
N PRO A 59 -16.59 24.39 51.74
CA PRO A 59 -16.11 25.17 52.87
C PRO A 59 -14.73 25.77 52.59
N ALA A 60 -14.58 27.06 52.92
CA ALA A 60 -13.37 27.83 52.73
C ALA A 60 -12.20 27.28 53.57
N ARG A 61 -11.05 27.01 52.93
CA ARG A 61 -9.80 26.64 53.60
C ARG A 61 -8.90 27.87 53.79
N PRO A 62 -8.16 28.00 54.90
CA PRO A 62 -7.31 29.15 55.18
C PRO A 62 -6.18 29.28 54.14
N LYS A 63 -5.91 30.51 53.69
CA LYS A 63 -4.89 30.82 52.68
C LYS A 63 -3.49 30.42 53.20
N ARG A 64 -2.89 29.40 52.58
CA ARG A 64 -1.46 29.08 52.75
C ARG A 64 -0.61 30.15 52.06
N LYS A 65 0.36 30.74 52.76
CA LYS A 65 1.36 31.65 52.19
C LYS A 65 2.17 30.88 51.13
N LYS A 66 2.29 31.41 49.92
CA LYS A 66 3.08 30.81 48.83
C LYS A 66 4.56 30.90 49.18
N PRO A 67 5.33 29.79 49.26
CA PRO A 67 6.79 29.89 49.32
C PRO A 67 7.28 30.55 48.03
N LYS A 68 8.09 31.59 48.18
CA LYS A 68 8.65 32.37 47.06
C LYS A 68 9.90 31.68 46.52
N ASP A 69 10.01 31.71 45.20
CA ASP A 69 11.23 31.68 44.36
C ASP A 69 12.23 30.52 44.36
N ASP A 70 12.26 29.60 45.33
CA ASP A 70 13.29 28.53 45.30
C ASP A 70 13.12 27.55 44.10
N LEU A 71 11.88 27.36 43.63
CA LEU A 71 11.61 26.56 42.43
C LEU A 71 12.05 27.26 41.15
N ILE A 72 11.97 28.59 41.11
CA ILE A 72 12.28 29.37 39.90
C ILE A 72 13.80 29.46 39.72
N GLU A 73 14.57 29.62 40.81
CA GLU A 73 16.03 29.57 40.76
C GLU A 73 16.58 28.19 40.40
N THR A 74 15.96 27.10 40.89
CA THR A 74 16.38 25.74 40.54
C THR A 74 16.03 25.35 39.11
N ILE A 75 15.00 25.95 38.50
CA ILE A 75 14.71 25.81 37.06
C ILE A 75 15.70 26.64 36.24
N LYS A 76 16.07 27.85 36.70
CA LYS A 76 17.06 28.70 36.03
C LYS A 76 18.47 28.10 36.08
N ARG A 77 18.85 27.42 37.17
CA ARG A 77 20.14 26.69 37.29
C ARG A 77 20.23 25.39 36.49
N LYS A 78 19.12 24.86 35.94
CA LYS A 78 19.14 23.74 34.97
C LYS A 78 19.47 24.24 33.56
N GLU A 79 20.36 25.23 33.49
CA GLU A 79 21.00 25.71 32.28
C GLU A 79 21.59 24.52 31.52
N LYS A 80 21.04 24.33 30.30
CA LYS A 80 21.59 23.62 29.16
C LYS A 80 22.74 22.67 29.52
N LYS A 81 22.39 21.41 29.82
CA LYS A 81 23.37 20.32 29.79
C LYS A 81 24.05 20.36 28.43
N GLU A 82 25.33 20.75 28.41
CA GLU A 82 26.16 20.70 27.22
C GLU A 82 26.13 19.27 26.67
N ILE A 83 25.94 19.17 25.36
CA ILE A 83 25.80 17.90 24.68
C ILE A 83 27.19 17.28 24.57
N ILE A 84 27.58 16.47 25.56
CA ILE A 84 28.89 15.78 25.61
C ILE A 84 28.93 14.62 24.60
N ASP A 85 27.79 14.20 24.07
CA ASP A 85 27.67 13.02 23.21
C ASP A 85 27.79 13.41 21.73
N GLN A 86 28.90 13.03 21.09
CA GLN A 86 29.22 13.34 19.68
C GLN A 86 28.08 12.95 18.74
N LYS A 87 27.44 11.80 18.97
CA LYS A 87 26.29 11.31 18.19
C LYS A 87 25.10 12.27 18.22
N LYS A 88 24.86 12.93 19.36
CA LYS A 88 23.77 13.90 19.50
C LYS A 88 24.09 15.20 18.77
N GLN A 89 25.36 15.60 18.74
CA GLN A 89 25.79 16.77 17.95
C GLN A 89 25.60 16.52 16.46
N GLU A 90 26.03 15.36 15.95
CA GLU A 90 25.83 14.95 14.57
C GLU A 90 24.34 14.92 14.20
N GLN A 91 23.49 14.35 15.07
CA GLN A 91 22.05 14.34 14.85
C GLN A 91 21.46 15.75 14.81
N ILE A 92 21.87 16.63 15.71
CA ILE A 92 21.43 18.02 15.75
C ILE A 92 21.87 18.77 14.49
N ASP A 93 23.08 18.51 13.99
CA ASP A 93 23.59 19.13 12.78
C ASP A 93 22.90 18.59 11.52
N LEU A 94 22.54 17.30 11.49
CA LEU A 94 21.68 16.72 10.47
C LEU A 94 20.28 17.36 10.47
N ILE A 95 19.68 17.54 11.65
CA ILE A 95 18.38 18.20 11.81
C ILE A 95 18.45 19.67 11.33
N LYS A 96 19.50 20.41 11.70
CA LYS A 96 19.71 21.79 11.24
C LYS A 96 19.91 21.85 9.73
N ALA A 97 20.68 20.92 9.15
CA ALA A 97 20.90 20.84 7.71
C ALA A 97 19.58 20.53 6.97
N PHE A 98 18.76 19.62 7.51
CA PHE A 98 17.44 19.31 6.98
C PHE A 98 16.48 20.50 7.09
N SER A 99 16.44 21.18 8.24
CA SER A 99 15.58 22.35 8.46
C SER A 99 16.00 23.55 7.60
N LYS A 100 17.28 23.69 7.25
CA LYS A 100 17.77 24.73 6.31
C LYS A 100 17.46 24.39 4.86
N LYS A 101 17.33 23.11 4.53
CA LYS A 101 16.93 22.66 3.20
C LYS A 101 15.42 22.87 3.06
N GLU A 102 15.03 24.08 2.71
CA GLU A 102 13.65 24.37 2.32
C GLU A 102 13.27 23.46 1.16
N ILE A 103 12.38 22.48 1.43
CA ILE A 103 11.73 21.71 0.39
C ILE A 103 10.80 22.69 -0.31
N LYS A 104 11.34 23.41 -1.30
CA LYS A 104 10.52 24.17 -2.23
C LYS A 104 9.60 23.16 -2.88
N LYS A 105 8.31 23.20 -2.53
CA LYS A 105 7.28 22.50 -3.29
C LYS A 105 7.41 23.08 -4.69
N ALA A 106 7.92 22.27 -5.62
CA ALA A 106 8.11 22.71 -7.00
C ALA A 106 6.80 23.34 -7.46
N THR A 107 6.89 24.54 -8.00
CA THR A 107 5.70 25.19 -8.53
C THR A 107 5.16 24.33 -9.66
N ILE A 108 3.84 24.35 -9.88
CA ILE A 108 3.18 23.54 -10.93
C ILE A 108 3.91 23.72 -12.29
N LYS A 109 4.41 24.94 -12.57
CA LYS A 109 5.23 25.27 -13.75
C LYS A 109 6.59 24.56 -13.82
N GLU A 110 7.29 24.39 -12.70
CA GLU A 110 8.58 23.66 -12.66
C GLU A 110 8.38 22.15 -12.77
N ILE A 111 7.26 21.64 -12.24
CA ILE A 111 6.86 20.24 -12.38
C ILE A 111 6.52 19.95 -13.84
N GLU A 112 5.79 20.84 -14.51
CA GLU A 112 5.46 20.82 -15.94
C GLU A 112 6.72 20.90 -16.82
N ALA A 113 7.68 21.76 -16.48
CA ALA A 113 8.94 21.90 -17.23
C ALA A 113 9.89 20.70 -17.06
N ASN A 114 9.81 19.96 -15.94
CA ASN A 114 10.56 18.72 -15.69
C ASN A 114 9.72 17.45 -15.90
N GLN A 115 8.56 17.55 -16.59
CA GLN A 115 7.81 16.40 -17.06
C GLN A 115 8.64 15.65 -18.10
N ASN A 116 9.62 14.86 -17.67
CA ASN A 116 9.94 13.65 -18.39
C ASN A 116 8.75 12.70 -18.21
N THR A 117 7.64 12.99 -18.90
CA THR A 117 6.43 12.15 -19.00
C THR A 117 6.70 10.95 -19.91
N GLU A 118 7.88 10.37 -19.81
CA GLU A 118 8.13 9.07 -20.41
C GLU A 118 7.30 8.07 -19.62
N ASN A 119 6.36 7.45 -20.32
CA ASN A 119 5.53 6.41 -19.75
C ASN A 119 6.38 5.15 -19.54
N LEU A 120 6.97 5.02 -18.35
CA LEU A 120 7.83 3.89 -18.01
C LEU A 120 7.12 2.53 -18.16
N ALA A 121 5.78 2.49 -18.09
CA ALA A 121 5.00 1.26 -18.23
C ALA A 121 5.00 0.71 -19.66
N GLU A 122 5.29 1.54 -20.68
CA GLU A 122 5.34 1.08 -22.08
C GLU A 122 6.37 -0.02 -22.31
N SER A 123 7.48 0.03 -21.58
CA SER A 123 8.53 -1.00 -21.62
C SER A 123 8.03 -2.38 -21.15
N SER A 124 7.07 -2.39 -20.22
CA SER A 124 6.51 -3.62 -19.66
C SER A 124 5.40 -4.22 -20.53
N THR A 125 4.72 -3.38 -21.31
CA THR A 125 3.67 -3.81 -22.23
C THR A 125 4.25 -4.43 -23.51
N LYS A 126 5.47 -4.06 -23.89
CA LYS A 126 6.16 -4.61 -25.07
C LYS A 126 6.62 -6.06 -24.82
N LEU A 127 6.55 -6.89 -25.86
CA LEU A 127 7.08 -8.25 -25.82
C LEU A 127 8.60 -8.23 -25.71
N ASN A 128 9.12 -8.78 -24.62
CA ASN A 128 10.55 -8.93 -24.39
C ASN A 128 11.09 -10.19 -25.08
N ASP A 129 12.05 -10.05 -25.99
CA ASP A 129 12.59 -11.17 -26.77
C ASP A 129 13.27 -12.27 -25.92
N ASN A 130 13.74 -11.91 -24.72
CA ASN A 130 14.31 -12.87 -23.76
C ASN A 130 13.26 -13.79 -23.10
N LEU A 131 11.99 -13.37 -23.06
CA LEU A 131 10.90 -14.13 -22.44
C LEU A 131 10.14 -15.01 -23.44
N ILE A 132 10.53 -14.97 -24.72
CA ILE A 132 9.91 -15.74 -25.80
C ILE A 132 10.24 -17.22 -25.61
N SER A 133 9.23 -17.98 -25.19
CA SER A 133 9.30 -19.42 -25.00
C SER A 133 7.96 -20.08 -25.32
N GLU A 134 8.00 -21.38 -25.66
CA GLU A 134 6.78 -22.16 -25.95
C GLU A 134 5.83 -22.21 -24.75
N THR A 135 6.38 -22.36 -23.54
CA THR A 135 5.59 -22.35 -22.30
C THR A 135 4.90 -21.00 -22.08
N PHE A 136 5.57 -19.90 -22.41
CA PHE A 136 4.97 -18.57 -22.30
C PHE A 136 3.81 -18.39 -23.29
N ALA A 137 3.96 -18.84 -24.54
CA ALA A 137 2.86 -18.87 -25.51
C ALA A 137 1.67 -19.69 -25.00
N LYS A 138 1.91 -20.89 -24.44
CA LYS A 138 0.87 -21.73 -23.81
C LYS A 138 0.11 -21.01 -22.69
N ILE A 139 0.81 -20.24 -21.87
CA ILE A 139 0.18 -19.44 -20.80
C ILE A 139 -0.69 -18.34 -21.40
N LEU A 140 -0.24 -17.63 -22.45
CA LEU A 140 -1.02 -16.58 -23.10
C LEU A 140 -2.29 -17.11 -23.75
N ILE A 141 -2.24 -18.31 -24.35
CA ILE A 141 -3.43 -18.99 -24.89
C ILE A 141 -4.45 -19.25 -23.78
N ARG A 142 -4.00 -19.73 -22.62
CA ARG A 142 -4.88 -19.94 -21.45
C ARG A 142 -5.48 -18.65 -20.92
N GLN A 143 -4.78 -17.53 -21.10
CA GLN A 143 -5.28 -16.19 -20.77
C GLN A 143 -6.19 -15.59 -21.85
N GLY A 144 -6.47 -16.31 -22.95
CA GLY A 144 -7.26 -15.82 -24.08
C GLY A 144 -6.52 -14.86 -25.01
N LYS A 145 -5.23 -14.60 -24.78
CA LYS A 145 -4.38 -13.69 -25.57
C LYS A 145 -3.79 -14.43 -26.78
N LYS A 146 -4.67 -14.88 -27.69
CA LYS A 146 -4.27 -15.69 -28.85
C LYS A 146 -3.36 -14.93 -29.82
N ASP A 147 -3.59 -13.63 -30.03
CA ASP A 147 -2.81 -12.83 -30.99
C ASP A 147 -1.34 -12.71 -30.57
N MET A 148 -1.08 -12.39 -29.29
CA MET A 148 0.28 -12.37 -28.75
C MET A 148 0.93 -13.76 -28.78
N ALA A 149 0.16 -14.84 -28.61
CA ALA A 149 0.69 -16.19 -28.70
C ALA A 149 1.13 -16.55 -30.14
N LYS A 150 0.42 -16.08 -31.16
CA LYS A 150 0.82 -16.24 -32.58
C LYS A 150 2.14 -15.54 -32.86
N GLU A 151 2.27 -14.27 -32.45
CA GLU A 151 3.52 -13.51 -32.61
C GLU A 151 4.72 -14.22 -31.97
N ILE A 152 4.53 -14.82 -30.80
CA ILE A 152 5.60 -15.58 -30.11
C ILE A 152 5.97 -16.84 -30.90
N TYR A 153 4.99 -17.60 -31.43
CA TYR A 153 5.28 -18.79 -32.22
C TYR A 153 5.95 -18.45 -33.56
N GLU A 154 5.59 -17.34 -34.19
CA GLU A 154 6.28 -16.85 -35.38
C GLU A 154 7.75 -16.50 -35.08
N LYS A 155 8.00 -15.77 -33.99
CA LYS A 155 9.38 -15.48 -33.54
C LYS A 155 10.16 -16.76 -33.19
N LEU A 156 9.52 -17.74 -32.56
CA LEU A 156 10.14 -19.05 -32.29
C LEU A 156 10.45 -19.83 -33.57
N SER A 157 9.59 -19.75 -34.58
CA SER A 157 9.79 -20.36 -35.90
C SER A 157 11.01 -19.78 -36.63
N LEU A 158 11.29 -18.49 -36.44
CA LEU A 158 12.51 -17.84 -36.95
C LEU A 158 13.76 -18.24 -36.14
N LYS A 159 13.63 -18.37 -34.82
CA LYS A 159 14.74 -18.71 -33.92
C LYS A 159 15.15 -20.18 -34.00
N PHE A 160 14.19 -21.07 -34.27
CA PHE A 160 14.37 -22.53 -34.31
C PHE A 160 13.85 -23.09 -35.64
N PRO A 161 14.64 -22.96 -36.73
CA PRO A 161 14.20 -23.35 -38.07
C PRO A 161 13.85 -24.85 -38.19
N ASP A 162 14.49 -25.71 -37.40
CA ASP A 162 14.26 -27.16 -37.41
C ASP A 162 12.84 -27.54 -36.95
N LYS A 163 12.20 -26.67 -36.16
CA LYS A 163 10.86 -26.89 -35.59
C LYS A 163 9.78 -26.03 -36.27
N ARG A 164 10.05 -25.51 -37.47
CA ARG A 164 9.12 -24.61 -38.19
C ARG A 164 7.75 -25.22 -38.42
N ALA A 165 7.69 -26.45 -38.90
CA ALA A 165 6.43 -27.17 -39.14
C ALA A 165 5.61 -27.28 -37.84
N TYR A 166 6.27 -27.64 -36.73
CA TYR A 166 5.62 -27.73 -35.43
C TYR A 166 4.98 -26.41 -34.97
N PHE A 167 5.69 -25.29 -35.13
CA PHE A 167 5.13 -23.98 -34.78
C PHE A 167 4.03 -23.53 -35.74
N ALA A 168 4.09 -23.91 -37.02
CA ALA A 168 3.03 -23.64 -37.99
C ALA A 168 1.72 -24.35 -37.58
N ASP A 169 1.78 -25.64 -37.22
CA ASP A 169 0.61 -26.40 -36.76
C ASP A 169 0.00 -25.78 -35.48
N LEU A 170 0.83 -25.24 -34.58
CA LEU A 170 0.36 -24.54 -33.38
C LEU A 170 -0.33 -23.22 -33.69
N ILE A 171 0.12 -22.50 -34.72
CA ILE A 171 -0.50 -21.24 -35.16
C ILE A 171 -1.86 -21.53 -35.81
N GLU A 172 -1.94 -22.57 -36.64
CA GLU A 172 -3.19 -22.99 -37.31
C GLU A 172 -4.29 -23.35 -36.28
N LYS A 173 -3.93 -24.11 -35.24
CA LYS A 173 -4.83 -24.43 -34.12
C LYS A 173 -5.31 -23.22 -33.32
N LEU A 174 -4.65 -22.08 -33.44
CA LEU A 174 -5.06 -20.83 -32.78
C LEU A 174 -5.96 -19.96 -33.66
N THR A 175 -5.91 -20.16 -34.98
CA THR A 175 -6.79 -19.50 -35.94
C THR A 175 -8.12 -20.22 -36.10
N GLU A 176 -8.15 -21.53 -35.89
CA GLU A 176 -9.36 -22.37 -35.81
C GLU A 176 -10.16 -22.11 -34.51
#